data_AF-A0A7X8PYG2-F1
#
_entry.id   AF-A0A7X8PYG2-F1
#
_cell.length_a   1.000
_cell.length_b   1.000
_cell.length_c   1.000
_cell.angle_alpha   90.00
_cell.angle_beta   90.00
_cell.angle_gamma   90.00
#
_symmetry.space_group_name_H-M   'P 1'
#
loop_
_entity.id
_entity.type
_entity.pdbx_description
1 polymer ?
#
loop_
_entity_poly.entity_id
_entity_poly.type
_entity_poly.pdbx_seq_one_letter_code
_entity_poly.pdbx_strand_id
1 'polypeptide(L)'
;TNVQDVIDNYETQVTTKFIDAGFKYAVIFNTVNEDASHMLHADFSYYNPTAILNHRVPFIKVKAIDNNQHITPYLLDEIERTSDYPVDLIVSHMSEINFPDFKYLLARKYLQPAIDGSLAGKKIAVHLHVFYVDLLEDFLDAFENFHFVYDLFITTDNATKKQEIESILRSNGKDAQIFVTGNVGRDVLPMLKLKDYLSDYDYIGHFHTKKSKEADFWAGESWRNELIDMLIKPADNILANFDNDKLGIVIADIPTFFRFNKIVDAWNEHLIAPAMNDLWQQMGMTKAIDFNNFHNFVMSYGTYVWFKYDALKPLFDLGLTDEDVPAEPLPQNSILHAIERLLIYIAWNEHYDFRISKNPIDMTPFVDNKLYNERGDSAPHTYVDFTYMGGIKGAFKYIFIGPARAVKYIIRRSLEKVTHDRKG
;
A
#
# COMPACT_ATOMS: atom_id res chain seq x y z
N THR A 1 39.98 -7.50 2.99
CA THR A 1 40.91 -6.43 3.40
C THR A 1 40.96 -6.42 4.91
N ASN A 2 42.13 -6.41 5.53
CA ASN A 2 42.23 -6.35 6.99
C ASN A 2 41.82 -4.95 7.46
N VAL A 3 40.71 -4.85 8.20
CA VAL A 3 40.18 -3.56 8.69
C VAL A 3 41.20 -2.86 9.58
N GLN A 4 41.95 -3.62 10.39
CA GLN A 4 42.96 -3.05 11.27
C GLN A 4 44.09 -2.40 10.47
N ASP A 5 44.51 -3.00 9.36
CA ASP A 5 45.56 -2.40 8.50
C ASP A 5 45.10 -1.07 7.87
N VAL A 6 43.80 -0.94 7.57
CA VAL A 6 43.23 0.32 7.06
C VAL A 6 43.22 1.40 8.16
N ILE A 7 42.80 1.03 9.37
CA ILE A 7 42.78 1.94 10.52
C ILE A 7 44.20 2.42 10.84
N ASP A 8 45.15 1.50 10.96
CA ASP A 8 46.51 1.77 11.41
C ASP A 8 47.33 2.58 10.39
N ASN A 9 47.14 2.30 9.09
CA ASN A 9 47.97 2.91 8.05
C ASN A 9 47.30 4.08 7.32
N TYR A 10 45.98 4.20 7.41
CA TYR A 10 45.24 5.27 6.74
C TYR A 10 44.51 6.14 7.75
N GLU A 11 43.47 5.64 8.43
CA GLU A 11 42.56 6.50 9.23
C GLU A 11 43.29 7.24 10.35
N THR A 12 44.14 6.55 11.11
CA THR A 12 44.92 7.16 12.21
C THR A 12 46.00 8.12 11.70
N GLN A 13 46.48 7.94 10.46
CA GLN A 13 47.51 8.78 9.86
C GLN A 13 46.94 10.07 9.25
N VAL A 14 45.64 10.12 8.92
CA VAL A 14 45.02 11.30 8.28
C VAL A 14 45.26 12.56 9.11
N THR A 15 44.89 12.51 10.40
CA THR A 15 45.04 13.65 11.31
C THR A 15 46.51 14.05 11.45
N THR A 16 47.41 13.08 11.64
CA THR A 16 48.86 13.32 11.75
C THR A 16 49.41 14.02 10.50
N LYS A 17 49.08 13.53 9.30
CA LYS A 17 49.51 14.14 8.03
C LYS A 17 49.07 15.59 7.89
N PHE A 18 47.85 15.93 8.30
CA PHE A 18 47.37 17.30 8.25
C PHE A 18 48.08 18.19 9.28
N ILE A 19 48.31 17.68 10.50
CA ILE A 19 49.07 18.42 11.52
C ILE A 19 50.51 18.69 11.06
N ASP A 20 51.20 17.69 10.49
CA ASP A 20 52.56 17.80 9.96
C ASP A 20 52.64 18.82 8.81
N ALA A 21 51.57 18.93 8.01
CA ALA A 21 51.42 19.95 6.97
C ALA A 21 51.03 21.34 7.52
N GLY A 22 50.92 21.51 8.84
CA GLY A 22 50.65 22.79 9.51
C GLY A 22 49.17 23.10 9.75
N PHE A 23 48.26 22.18 9.45
CA PHE A 23 46.83 22.36 9.77
C PHE A 23 46.57 22.18 11.26
N LYS A 24 45.49 22.81 11.74
CA LYS A 24 44.99 22.66 13.11
C LYS A 24 43.60 22.05 13.08
N TYR A 25 43.24 21.32 14.11
CA TYR A 25 41.92 20.73 14.27
C TYR A 25 41.29 21.15 15.61
N ALA A 26 39.98 21.08 15.65
CA ALA A 26 39.17 21.16 16.85
C ALA A 26 38.04 20.13 16.73
N VAL A 27 37.42 19.77 17.86
CA VAL A 27 36.22 18.93 17.88
C VAL A 27 34.98 19.80 18.09
N ILE A 28 33.90 19.50 17.39
CA ILE A 28 32.62 20.22 17.53
C ILE A 28 31.96 19.87 18.87
N PHE A 29 32.00 18.58 19.24
CA PHE A 29 31.51 18.08 20.52
C PHE A 29 32.60 17.28 21.21
N ASN A 30 33.15 17.83 22.31
CA ASN A 30 34.19 17.19 23.10
C ASN A 30 33.57 16.34 24.21
N THR A 31 33.53 15.03 24.04
CA THR A 31 32.85 14.11 24.97
C THR A 31 33.74 13.59 26.11
N VAL A 32 34.99 14.07 26.25
CA VAL A 32 35.96 13.53 27.21
C VAL A 32 35.48 13.63 28.67
N ASN A 33 34.77 14.69 29.02
CA ASN A 33 34.28 14.95 30.38
C ASN A 33 32.74 14.99 30.46
N GLU A 34 32.05 14.57 29.40
CA GLU A 34 30.59 14.55 29.37
C GLU A 34 30.06 13.39 30.21
N ASP A 35 28.95 13.61 30.90
CA ASP A 35 28.32 12.56 31.70
C ASP A 35 27.73 11.48 30.77
N ALA A 36 28.27 10.27 30.87
CA ALA A 36 27.84 9.10 30.12
C ALA A 36 27.15 8.04 31.01
N SER A 37 26.94 8.32 32.30
CA SER A 37 26.45 7.34 33.28
C SER A 37 25.04 6.81 32.98
N HIS A 38 24.24 7.58 32.24
CA HIS A 38 22.89 7.21 31.82
C HIS A 38 22.85 6.39 30.51
N MET A 39 23.99 6.19 29.85
CA MET A 39 24.07 5.47 28.57
C MET A 39 24.64 4.06 28.76
N LEU A 40 24.20 3.12 27.90
CA LEU A 40 24.73 1.75 27.90
C LEU A 40 26.23 1.71 27.54
N HIS A 41 26.64 2.53 26.58
CA HIS A 41 28.04 2.81 26.25
C HIS A 41 28.22 4.31 26.02
N ALA A 42 29.44 4.81 26.25
CA ALA A 42 29.80 6.21 26.04
C ALA A 42 29.92 6.61 24.55
N ASP A 43 29.03 6.10 23.70
CA ASP A 43 28.86 6.52 22.30
C ASP A 43 27.68 7.48 22.20
N PHE A 44 27.94 8.77 22.43
CA PHE A 44 26.93 9.83 22.35
C PHE A 44 26.25 9.88 20.98
N SER A 45 26.97 9.57 19.90
CA SER A 45 26.40 9.61 18.55
C SER A 45 25.39 8.50 18.26
N TYR A 46 25.31 7.50 19.12
CA TYR A 46 24.35 6.40 19.03
C TYR A 46 23.32 6.43 20.17
N TYR A 47 23.77 6.60 21.41
CA TYR A 47 22.92 6.53 22.61
C TYR A 47 22.36 7.88 23.04
N ASN A 48 22.88 9.01 22.52
CA ASN A 48 22.41 10.34 22.87
C ASN A 48 22.39 11.29 21.64
N PRO A 49 21.54 11.00 20.64
CA PRO A 49 21.41 11.85 19.45
C PRO A 49 20.97 13.28 19.79
N THR A 50 20.32 13.51 20.92
CA THR A 50 19.99 14.85 21.41
C THR A 50 21.24 15.67 21.72
N ALA A 51 22.27 15.08 22.34
CA ALA A 51 23.54 15.77 22.58
C ALA A 51 24.23 16.15 21.26
N ILE A 52 24.13 15.31 20.23
CA ILE A 52 24.64 15.58 18.87
C ILE A 52 23.95 16.81 18.27
N LEU A 53 22.62 16.89 18.33
CA LEU A 53 21.86 18.03 17.84
C LEU A 53 22.15 19.31 18.63
N ASN A 54 22.19 19.24 19.96
CA ASN A 54 22.46 20.39 20.83
C ASN A 54 23.81 21.04 20.54
N HIS A 55 24.83 20.23 20.24
CA HIS A 55 26.16 20.70 19.86
C HIS A 55 26.29 21.00 18.37
N ARG A 56 25.21 20.88 17.58
CA ARG A 56 25.16 21.11 16.12
C ARG A 56 26.24 20.32 15.38
N VAL A 57 26.45 19.06 15.79
CA VAL A 57 27.33 18.15 15.07
C VAL A 57 26.66 17.85 13.71
N PRO A 58 27.35 18.08 12.58
CA PRO A 58 26.74 18.00 11.24
C PRO A 58 26.52 16.58 10.74
N PHE A 59 26.56 15.58 11.62
CA PHE A 59 26.42 14.17 11.28
C PHE A 59 25.56 13.45 12.31
N ILE A 60 24.59 12.66 11.81
CA ILE A 60 23.80 11.73 12.61
C ILE A 60 24.11 10.33 12.10
N LYS A 61 24.42 9.40 13.01
CA LYS A 61 24.65 8.01 12.63
C LYS A 61 23.34 7.39 12.13
N VAL A 62 23.39 6.70 10.99
CA VAL A 62 22.27 5.85 10.50
C VAL A 62 21.76 4.93 11.61
N LYS A 63 22.69 4.29 12.34
CA LYS A 63 22.39 3.39 13.46
C LYS A 63 21.64 4.08 14.62
N ALA A 64 21.80 5.39 14.80
CA ALA A 64 21.06 6.13 15.82
C ALA A 64 19.56 6.22 15.46
N ILE A 65 19.23 6.27 14.17
CA ILE A 65 17.86 6.21 13.67
C ILE A 65 17.36 4.76 13.71
N ASP A 66 18.12 3.85 13.11
CA ASP A 66 17.71 2.45 12.91
C ASP A 66 17.40 1.72 14.22
N ASN A 67 18.23 1.93 15.26
CA ASN A 67 18.04 1.28 16.55
C ASN A 67 17.17 2.09 17.53
N ASN A 68 16.77 3.32 17.16
CA ASN A 68 15.87 4.14 17.97
C ASN A 68 14.67 4.65 17.15
N GLN A 69 14.04 3.77 16.38
CA GLN A 69 12.91 4.11 15.50
C GLN A 69 11.75 4.81 16.24
N HIS A 70 11.53 4.48 17.51
CA HIS A 70 10.45 5.03 18.34
C HIS A 70 10.68 6.50 18.76
N ILE A 71 11.93 6.98 18.81
CA ILE A 71 12.23 8.39 19.06
C ILE A 71 12.54 9.17 17.77
N THR A 72 12.79 8.47 16.67
CA THR A 72 13.17 9.06 15.39
C THR A 72 12.23 10.17 14.93
N PRO A 73 10.89 10.06 15.01
CA PRO A 73 9.99 11.15 14.62
C PRO A 73 10.34 12.48 15.29
N TYR A 74 10.56 12.46 16.62
CA TYR A 74 10.90 13.65 17.38
C TYR A 74 12.28 14.20 17.03
N LEU A 75 13.23 13.32 16.69
CA LEU A 75 14.56 13.74 16.22
C LEU A 75 14.47 14.48 14.89
N LEU A 76 13.69 13.95 13.94
CA LEU A 76 13.47 14.58 12.63
C LEU A 76 12.76 15.93 12.77
N ASP A 77 11.71 16.00 13.60
CA ASP A 77 10.98 17.25 13.86
C ASP A 77 11.90 18.30 14.52
N GLU A 78 12.80 17.90 15.41
CA GLU A 78 13.77 18.81 16.04
C GLU A 78 14.80 19.34 15.03
N ILE A 79 15.26 18.51 14.08
CA ILE A 79 16.14 18.94 13.00
C ILE A 79 15.45 20.00 12.13
N GLU A 80 14.20 19.77 11.73
CA GLU A 80 13.40 20.73 10.95
C GLU A 80 13.18 22.04 11.71
N ARG A 81 12.97 21.96 13.03
CA ARG A 81 12.74 23.13 13.88
C ARG A 81 13.99 23.97 14.11
N THR A 82 15.16 23.34 14.15
CA THR A 82 16.41 23.98 14.62
C THR A 82 17.46 24.18 13.53
N SER A 83 17.23 23.67 12.33
CA SER A 83 18.14 23.78 11.19
C SER A 83 17.38 23.95 9.87
N ASP A 84 18.12 24.24 8.81
CA ASP A 84 17.66 24.27 7.41
C ASP A 84 17.97 22.96 6.67
N TYR A 85 18.36 21.90 7.40
CA TYR A 85 18.70 20.62 6.78
C TYR A 85 17.45 19.96 6.18
N PRO A 86 17.49 19.52 4.91
CA PRO A 86 16.35 18.86 4.27
C PRO A 86 16.17 17.44 4.82
N VAL A 87 15.29 17.28 5.80
CA VAL A 87 15.00 15.99 6.45
C VAL A 87 14.56 14.91 5.47
N ASP A 88 13.97 15.26 4.34
CA ASP A 88 13.63 14.32 3.27
C ASP A 88 14.83 13.53 2.74
N LEU A 89 16.05 14.08 2.81
CA LEU A 89 17.27 13.32 2.47
C LEU A 89 17.52 12.18 3.46
N ILE A 90 17.25 12.40 4.76
CA ILE A 90 17.33 11.34 5.78
C ILE A 90 16.23 10.32 5.52
N VAL A 91 14.98 10.77 5.35
CA VAL A 91 13.83 9.87 5.13
C VAL A 91 14.04 9.01 3.87
N SER A 92 14.47 9.61 2.77
CA SER A 92 14.76 8.91 1.51
C SER A 92 15.90 7.89 1.69
N HIS A 93 17.00 8.28 2.33
CA HIS A 93 18.11 7.37 2.58
C HIS A 93 17.71 6.19 3.47
N MET A 94 16.99 6.45 4.56
CA MET A 94 16.53 5.41 5.47
C MET A 94 15.52 4.47 4.81
N SER A 95 14.64 4.99 3.95
CA SER A 95 13.70 4.18 3.17
C SER A 95 14.39 3.29 2.13
N GLU A 96 15.57 3.69 1.64
CA GLU A 96 16.35 2.93 0.66
C GLU A 96 17.08 1.75 1.32
N ILE A 97 17.76 2.00 2.44
CA ILE A 97 18.66 1.02 3.07
C ILE A 97 17.96 0.03 3.99
N ASN A 98 16.75 0.36 4.46
CA ASN A 98 15.94 -0.45 5.37
C ASN A 98 14.53 -0.67 4.80
N PHE A 99 13.68 -1.41 5.52
CA PHE A 99 12.31 -1.65 5.07
C PHE A 99 11.53 -0.33 4.90
N PRO A 100 10.79 -0.18 3.79
CA PRO A 100 10.21 1.10 3.40
C PRO A 100 8.98 1.47 4.26
N ASP A 101 8.45 0.53 5.03
CA ASP A 101 7.20 0.62 5.79
C ASP A 101 7.40 0.80 7.30
N PHE A 102 8.61 1.12 7.75
CA PHE A 102 8.82 1.47 9.16
C PHE A 102 7.91 2.62 9.61
N LYS A 103 7.38 2.52 10.83
CA LYS A 103 6.35 3.43 11.38
C LYS A 103 6.73 4.91 11.27
N TYR A 104 7.99 5.25 11.55
CA TYR A 104 8.46 6.64 11.48
C TYR A 104 8.59 7.14 10.04
N LEU A 105 8.83 6.25 9.07
CA LEU A 105 8.82 6.58 7.65
C LEU A 105 7.40 6.81 7.18
N LEU A 106 6.46 5.90 7.52
CA LEU A 106 5.05 5.98 7.13
C LEU A 106 4.39 7.32 7.50
N ALA A 107 4.74 7.88 8.66
CA ALA A 107 4.27 9.20 9.09
C ALA A 107 4.61 10.34 8.12
N ARG A 108 5.55 10.12 7.19
CA ARG A 108 6.06 11.08 6.21
C ARG A 108 5.83 10.60 4.75
N LYS A 109 5.02 9.56 4.52
CA LYS A 109 4.77 8.99 3.17
C LYS A 109 3.57 9.60 2.45
N TYR A 110 2.79 10.49 3.06
CA TYR A 110 1.72 11.14 2.31
C TYR A 110 2.27 12.01 1.19
N LEU A 111 1.58 11.97 0.04
CA LEU A 111 1.84 12.89 -1.05
C LEU A 111 1.73 14.33 -0.58
N GLN A 112 2.63 15.16 -1.09
CA GLN A 112 2.56 16.60 -0.90
C GLN A 112 1.78 17.21 -2.07
N PRO A 113 1.05 18.31 -1.86
CA PRO A 113 0.52 19.11 -2.96
C PRO A 113 1.66 19.57 -3.88
N ALA A 114 1.65 19.14 -5.13
CA ALA A 114 2.60 19.54 -6.14
C ALA A 114 1.99 20.66 -6.99
N ILE A 115 2.65 21.81 -7.02
CA ILE A 115 2.15 23.01 -7.69
C ILE A 115 2.66 23.09 -9.15
N ASP A 116 3.81 22.46 -9.45
CA ASP A 116 4.59 22.72 -10.68
C ASP A 116 5.08 21.45 -11.42
N GLY A 117 4.50 20.27 -11.15
CA GLY A 117 4.96 19.03 -11.80
C GLY A 117 4.65 19.01 -13.30
N SER A 118 5.68 19.02 -14.14
CA SER A 118 5.52 18.99 -15.60
C SER A 118 5.36 17.55 -16.10
N LEU A 119 4.25 17.27 -16.79
CA LEU A 119 4.04 16.00 -17.50
C LEU A 119 4.51 16.06 -18.96
N ALA A 120 5.27 17.10 -19.33
CA ALA A 120 5.72 17.29 -20.70
C ALA A 120 6.62 16.14 -21.15
N GLY A 121 6.25 15.50 -22.26
CA GLY A 121 7.01 14.38 -22.84
C GLY A 121 6.84 13.04 -22.11
N LYS A 122 5.99 12.96 -21.08
CA LYS A 122 5.67 11.71 -20.38
C LYS A 122 4.52 10.99 -21.08
N LYS A 123 4.66 9.69 -21.27
CA LYS A 123 3.60 8.79 -21.75
C LYS A 123 2.86 8.19 -20.57
N ILE A 124 1.55 8.37 -20.55
CA ILE A 124 0.69 7.94 -19.44
C ILE A 124 -0.30 6.90 -19.95
N ALA A 125 -0.35 5.74 -19.29
CA ALA A 125 -1.35 4.71 -19.55
C ALA A 125 -2.32 4.61 -18.36
N VAL A 126 -3.59 4.38 -18.68
CA VAL A 126 -4.60 3.98 -17.70
C VAL A 126 -5.08 2.59 -18.09
N HIS A 127 -4.82 1.60 -17.23
CA HIS A 127 -5.37 0.27 -17.34
C HIS A 127 -6.60 0.13 -16.45
N LEU A 128 -7.74 -0.22 -17.04
CA LEU A 128 -8.98 -0.51 -16.33
C LEU A 128 -9.44 -1.94 -16.62
N HIS A 129 -9.44 -2.80 -15.60
CA HIS A 129 -10.04 -4.13 -15.70
C HIS A 129 -11.57 -4.05 -15.51
N VAL A 130 -12.32 -4.23 -16.60
CA VAL A 130 -13.78 -4.16 -16.62
C VAL A 130 -14.38 -5.56 -16.53
N PHE A 131 -14.63 -6.01 -15.30
CA PHE A 131 -15.40 -7.21 -15.03
C PHE A 131 -16.91 -6.93 -14.91
N TYR A 132 -17.28 -5.76 -14.40
CA TYR A 132 -18.66 -5.31 -14.23
C TYR A 132 -18.90 -4.11 -15.14
N VAL A 133 -19.49 -4.37 -16.31
CA VAL A 133 -19.68 -3.39 -17.38
C VAL A 133 -20.56 -2.21 -16.91
N ASP A 134 -21.52 -2.46 -16.03
CA ASP A 134 -22.43 -1.43 -15.52
C ASP A 134 -21.75 -0.32 -14.71
N LEU A 135 -20.52 -0.56 -14.25
CA LEU A 135 -19.72 0.44 -13.53
C LEU A 135 -18.76 1.20 -14.45
N LEU A 136 -18.66 0.85 -15.74
CA LEU A 136 -17.71 1.51 -16.64
C LEU A 136 -17.97 3.02 -16.74
N GLU A 137 -19.23 3.43 -16.83
CA GLU A 137 -19.62 4.84 -16.88
C GLU A 137 -19.07 5.63 -15.68
N ASP A 138 -19.17 5.09 -14.46
CA ASP A 138 -18.64 5.73 -13.25
C ASP A 138 -17.12 6.01 -13.35
N PHE A 139 -16.36 5.12 -13.99
CA PHE A 139 -14.92 5.33 -14.20
C PHE A 139 -14.63 6.33 -15.31
N LEU A 140 -15.40 6.31 -16.41
CA LEU A 140 -15.24 7.30 -17.48
C LEU A 140 -15.53 8.71 -16.95
N ASP A 141 -16.60 8.87 -16.16
CA ASP A 141 -16.92 10.12 -15.46
C ASP A 141 -15.80 10.53 -14.49
N ALA A 142 -15.23 9.58 -13.74
CA ALA A 142 -14.14 9.88 -12.83
C ALA A 142 -12.85 10.31 -13.57
N PHE A 143 -12.57 9.73 -14.74
CA PHE A 143 -11.42 10.08 -15.59
C PHE A 143 -11.53 11.48 -16.21
N GLU A 144 -12.69 12.12 -16.21
CA GLU A 144 -12.81 13.55 -16.57
C GLU A 144 -12.03 14.48 -15.62
N ASN A 145 -11.58 13.98 -14.46
CA ASN A 145 -10.69 14.73 -13.56
C ASN A 145 -9.22 14.73 -14.02
N PHE A 146 -8.87 13.99 -15.07
CA PHE A 146 -7.50 13.96 -15.61
C PHE A 146 -7.27 15.15 -16.54
N HIS A 147 -6.37 16.06 -16.16
CA HIS A 147 -5.98 17.21 -16.99
C HIS A 147 -4.70 16.93 -17.79
N PHE A 148 -4.49 15.68 -18.18
CA PHE A 148 -3.37 15.20 -18.97
C PHE A 148 -3.84 14.20 -20.03
N VAL A 149 -3.03 14.03 -21.08
CA VAL A 149 -3.30 13.04 -22.13
C VAL A 149 -2.87 11.65 -21.64
N TYR A 150 -3.71 10.65 -21.88
CA TYR A 150 -3.42 9.27 -21.54
C TYR A 150 -3.99 8.31 -22.59
N ASP A 151 -3.39 7.13 -22.68
CA ASP A 151 -3.91 6.01 -23.45
C ASP A 151 -4.68 5.05 -22.55
N LEU A 152 -5.90 4.67 -22.95
CA LEU A 152 -6.78 3.79 -22.18
C LEU A 152 -6.66 2.34 -22.66
N PHE A 153 -6.28 1.45 -21.74
CA PHE A 153 -6.23 0.01 -21.91
C PHE A 153 -7.32 -0.65 -21.07
N ILE A 154 -8.20 -1.42 -21.71
CA ILE A 154 -9.27 -2.14 -21.00
C ILE A 154 -9.08 -3.64 -21.15
N THR A 155 -9.18 -4.36 -20.04
CA THR A 155 -9.26 -5.82 -20.05
C THR A 155 -10.63 -6.29 -19.60
N THR A 156 -11.13 -7.38 -20.17
CA THR A 156 -12.38 -8.03 -19.76
C THR A 156 -12.28 -9.54 -19.94
N ASP A 157 -13.23 -10.30 -19.38
CA ASP A 157 -13.20 -11.76 -19.35
C ASP A 157 -13.77 -12.42 -20.61
N ASN A 158 -14.60 -11.73 -21.40
CA ASN A 158 -15.23 -12.34 -22.58
C ASN A 158 -15.60 -11.36 -23.70
N ALA A 159 -15.84 -11.92 -24.89
CA ALA A 159 -16.14 -11.17 -26.11
C ALA A 159 -17.49 -10.42 -26.08
N THR A 160 -18.49 -10.93 -25.36
CA THR A 160 -19.79 -10.25 -25.21
C THR A 160 -19.62 -8.93 -24.46
N LYS A 161 -18.95 -8.96 -23.30
CA LYS A 161 -18.64 -7.74 -22.55
C LYS A 161 -17.77 -6.78 -23.34
N LYS A 162 -16.81 -7.27 -24.14
CA LYS A 162 -16.03 -6.41 -25.05
C LYS A 162 -16.94 -5.59 -25.97
N GLN A 163 -17.95 -6.19 -26.58
CA GLN A 163 -18.90 -5.46 -27.46
C GLN A 163 -19.73 -4.42 -26.69
N GLU A 164 -20.15 -4.73 -25.47
CA GLU A 164 -20.86 -3.79 -24.60
C GLU A 164 -19.97 -2.59 -24.22
N ILE A 165 -18.72 -2.86 -23.82
CA ILE A 165 -17.70 -1.85 -23.52
C ILE A 165 -17.45 -0.96 -24.74
N GLU A 166 -17.28 -1.53 -25.94
CA GLU A 166 -17.12 -0.77 -27.19
C GLU A 166 -18.33 0.14 -27.48
N SER A 167 -19.54 -0.28 -27.10
CA SER A 167 -20.75 0.56 -27.26
C SER A 167 -20.76 1.73 -26.28
N ILE A 168 -20.38 1.49 -25.02
CA ILE A 168 -20.31 2.52 -23.98
C ILE A 168 -19.24 3.56 -24.32
N LEU A 169 -18.04 3.12 -24.70
CA LEU A 169 -16.94 4.00 -25.12
C LEU A 169 -17.35 4.91 -26.30
N ARG A 170 -17.97 4.33 -27.33
CA ARG A 170 -18.47 5.09 -28.49
C ARG A 170 -19.52 6.14 -28.10
N SER A 171 -20.40 5.81 -27.16
CA SER A 171 -21.44 6.72 -26.70
C SER A 171 -20.88 7.90 -25.91
N ASN A 172 -19.74 7.69 -25.23
CA ASN A 172 -19.02 8.72 -24.48
C ASN A 172 -17.91 9.41 -25.28
N GLY A 173 -17.72 9.06 -26.56
CA GLY A 173 -16.65 9.61 -27.39
C GLY A 173 -15.25 9.33 -26.85
N LYS A 174 -15.06 8.18 -26.19
CA LYS A 174 -13.77 7.72 -25.64
C LYS A 174 -13.20 6.61 -26.51
N ASP A 175 -11.88 6.63 -26.68
CA ASP A 175 -11.14 5.57 -27.38
C ASP A 175 -10.34 4.74 -26.38
N ALA A 176 -10.30 3.42 -26.60
CA ALA A 176 -9.52 2.49 -25.78
C ALA A 176 -9.09 1.25 -26.57
N GLN A 177 -7.98 0.64 -26.16
CA GLN A 177 -7.59 -0.69 -26.63
C GLN A 177 -8.19 -1.75 -25.70
N ILE A 178 -9.00 -2.68 -26.23
CA ILE A 178 -9.76 -3.65 -25.44
C ILE A 178 -9.30 -5.09 -25.68
N PHE A 179 -8.88 -5.75 -24.59
CA PHE A 179 -8.33 -7.09 -24.57
C PHE A 179 -9.26 -8.06 -23.82
N VAL A 180 -9.49 -9.24 -24.40
CA VAL A 180 -10.21 -10.33 -23.73
C VAL A 180 -9.17 -11.26 -23.11
N THR A 181 -9.09 -11.29 -21.79
CA THR A 181 -8.02 -11.98 -21.04
C THR A 181 -8.47 -13.26 -20.34
N GLY A 182 -9.77 -13.58 -20.39
CA GLY A 182 -10.37 -14.67 -19.63
C GLY A 182 -10.72 -14.28 -18.18
N ASN A 183 -11.37 -15.20 -17.47
CA ASN A 183 -11.84 -14.99 -16.09
C ASN A 183 -10.91 -15.67 -15.06
N VAL A 184 -9.60 -15.39 -15.15
CA VAL A 184 -8.57 -15.93 -14.25
C VAL A 184 -7.72 -14.78 -13.72
N GLY A 185 -7.39 -14.83 -12.42
CA GLY A 185 -6.49 -13.86 -11.78
C GLY A 185 -7.07 -12.47 -11.52
N ARG A 186 -8.40 -12.34 -11.56
CA ARG A 186 -9.15 -11.11 -11.23
C ARG A 186 -8.61 -9.90 -11.99
N ASP A 187 -8.28 -8.81 -11.32
CA ASP A 187 -7.69 -7.60 -11.90
C ASP A 187 -6.18 -7.72 -12.16
N VAL A 188 -5.47 -8.50 -11.35
CA VAL A 188 -4.01 -8.61 -11.36
C VAL A 188 -3.50 -9.29 -12.64
N LEU A 189 -3.92 -10.53 -12.92
CA LEU A 189 -3.39 -11.28 -14.06
C LEU A 189 -3.71 -10.60 -15.41
N PRO A 190 -4.92 -10.07 -15.65
CA PRO A 190 -5.20 -9.29 -16.86
C PRO A 190 -4.28 -8.09 -17.06
N MET A 191 -3.88 -7.38 -15.99
CA MET A 191 -2.87 -6.33 -16.11
C MET A 191 -1.51 -6.90 -16.51
N LEU A 192 -1.05 -7.98 -15.86
CA LEU A 192 0.25 -8.58 -16.15
C LEU A 192 0.35 -9.09 -17.61
N LYS A 193 -0.76 -9.56 -18.18
CA LYS A 193 -0.85 -9.94 -19.60
C LYS A 193 -0.63 -8.78 -20.57
N LEU A 194 -0.74 -7.52 -20.13
CA LEU A 194 -0.49 -6.33 -20.95
C LEU A 194 0.96 -5.83 -20.88
N LYS A 195 1.90 -6.65 -20.39
CA LYS A 195 3.34 -6.35 -20.31
C LYS A 195 3.87 -5.57 -21.52
N ASP A 196 3.71 -6.12 -22.73
CA ASP A 196 4.28 -5.56 -23.97
C ASP A 196 3.65 -4.22 -24.38
N TYR A 197 2.49 -3.88 -23.84
CA TYR A 197 1.83 -2.59 -24.07
C TYR A 197 2.23 -1.59 -22.99
N LEU A 198 2.19 -1.99 -21.73
CA LEU A 198 2.43 -1.11 -20.59
C LEU A 198 3.92 -0.74 -20.44
N SER A 199 4.86 -1.56 -20.93
CA SER A 199 6.30 -1.28 -20.87
C SER A 199 6.74 -0.03 -21.62
N ASP A 200 5.91 0.48 -22.54
CA ASP A 200 6.21 1.66 -23.35
C ASP A 200 5.81 2.99 -22.67
N TYR A 201 5.28 2.94 -21.44
CA TYR A 201 4.74 4.08 -20.71
C TYR A 201 5.59 4.43 -19.48
N ASP A 202 5.71 5.73 -19.22
CA ASP A 202 6.42 6.25 -18.05
C ASP A 202 5.60 6.03 -16.78
N TYR A 203 4.30 6.35 -16.83
CA TYR A 203 3.39 6.29 -15.69
C TYR A 203 2.15 5.47 -16.05
N ILE A 204 1.77 4.55 -15.16
CA ILE A 204 0.65 3.63 -15.37
C ILE A 204 -0.29 3.71 -14.17
N GLY A 205 -1.57 3.98 -14.42
CA GLY A 205 -2.64 3.81 -13.43
C GLY A 205 -3.33 2.48 -13.64
N HIS A 206 -3.48 1.66 -12.60
CA HIS A 206 -4.20 0.40 -12.64
C HIS A 206 -5.45 0.47 -11.76
N PHE A 207 -6.61 0.18 -12.36
CA PHE A 207 -7.92 0.20 -11.69
C PHE A 207 -8.79 -0.97 -12.16
N HIS A 208 -9.90 -1.21 -11.46
CA HIS A 208 -10.84 -2.27 -11.81
C HIS A 208 -12.29 -1.97 -11.42
N THR A 209 -13.28 -2.50 -12.14
CA THR A 209 -14.70 -2.22 -11.88
C THR A 209 -15.32 -3.17 -10.84
N LYS A 210 -14.68 -3.49 -9.72
CA LYS A 210 -15.19 -4.52 -8.77
C LYS A 210 -16.39 -4.01 -7.96
N LYS A 211 -17.37 -4.89 -7.73
CA LYS A 211 -18.43 -4.74 -6.72
C LYS A 211 -18.70 -6.03 -5.96
N SER A 212 -19.20 -5.89 -4.75
CA SER A 212 -19.68 -7.00 -3.92
C SER A 212 -21.16 -7.24 -4.21
N LYS A 213 -21.50 -8.33 -4.91
CA LYS A 213 -22.90 -8.66 -5.25
C LYS A 213 -23.78 -9.00 -4.03
N GLU A 214 -23.13 -9.47 -2.96
CA GLU A 214 -23.79 -10.02 -1.77
C GLU A 214 -23.74 -9.08 -0.56
N ALA A 215 -23.08 -7.94 -0.70
CA ALA A 215 -22.94 -6.97 0.37
C ALA A 215 -23.64 -5.67 0.00
N ASP A 216 -24.32 -5.06 0.97
CA ASP A 216 -24.91 -3.74 0.82
C ASP A 216 -23.83 -2.68 0.52
N PHE A 217 -24.28 -1.48 0.13
CA PHE A 217 -23.46 -0.34 -0.31
C PHE A 217 -22.24 -0.04 0.60
N TRP A 218 -22.31 -0.37 1.89
CA TRP A 218 -21.29 -0.05 2.89
C TRP A 218 -20.02 -0.92 2.82
N ALA A 219 -19.98 -2.01 2.07
CA ALA A 219 -18.78 -2.85 1.95
C ALA A 219 -18.04 -2.68 0.61
N GLY A 220 -18.72 -2.96 -0.51
CA GLY A 220 -18.07 -2.97 -1.83
C GLY A 220 -18.07 -1.62 -2.54
N GLU A 221 -19.17 -0.88 -2.45
CA GLU A 221 -19.34 0.41 -3.13
C GLU A 221 -18.64 1.55 -2.40
N SER A 222 -18.79 1.63 -1.07
CA SER A 222 -18.07 2.59 -0.23
C SER A 222 -16.55 2.54 -0.46
N TRP A 223 -15.97 1.34 -0.44
CA TRP A 223 -14.55 1.12 -0.68
C TRP A 223 -14.14 1.59 -2.08
N ARG A 224 -14.90 1.23 -3.13
CA ARG A 224 -14.59 1.67 -4.50
C ARG A 224 -14.62 3.19 -4.62
N ASN A 225 -15.63 3.85 -4.04
CA ASN A 225 -15.75 5.31 -4.09
C ASN A 225 -14.56 5.99 -3.41
N GLU A 226 -14.13 5.49 -2.25
CA GLU A 226 -12.95 6.02 -1.56
C GLU A 226 -11.65 5.80 -2.36
N LEU A 227 -11.49 4.67 -3.03
CA LEU A 227 -10.33 4.44 -3.90
C LEU A 227 -10.32 5.40 -5.10
N ILE A 228 -11.48 5.68 -5.70
CA ILE A 228 -11.62 6.69 -6.75
C ILE A 228 -11.23 8.08 -6.21
N ASP A 229 -11.70 8.43 -5.02
CA ASP A 229 -11.40 9.71 -4.37
C ASP A 229 -9.92 9.86 -4.01
N MET A 230 -9.23 8.76 -3.70
CA MET A 230 -7.81 8.77 -3.36
C MET A 230 -6.87 8.66 -4.56
N LEU A 231 -7.24 7.97 -5.64
CA LEU A 231 -6.29 7.64 -6.71
C LEU A 231 -6.69 8.13 -8.09
N ILE A 232 -7.98 8.36 -8.36
CA ILE A 232 -8.43 8.85 -9.67
C ILE A 232 -8.65 10.35 -9.62
N LYS A 233 -9.49 10.86 -8.73
CA LYS A 233 -9.77 12.31 -8.66
C LYS A 233 -8.52 13.18 -8.44
N PRO A 234 -7.52 12.78 -7.64
CA PRO A 234 -6.30 13.58 -7.45
C PRO A 234 -5.16 13.15 -8.38
N ALA A 235 -5.41 12.45 -9.50
CA ALA A 235 -4.37 11.90 -10.36
C ALA A 235 -3.38 12.95 -10.87
N ASP A 236 -3.81 14.18 -11.17
CA ASP A 236 -2.90 15.26 -11.58
C ASP A 236 -1.83 15.52 -10.52
N ASN A 237 -2.23 15.60 -9.24
CA ASN A 237 -1.29 15.79 -8.14
C ASN A 237 -0.39 14.58 -7.92
N ILE A 238 -0.95 13.37 -8.09
CA ILE A 238 -0.18 12.12 -8.02
C ILE A 238 0.91 12.12 -9.10
N LEU A 239 0.54 12.42 -10.34
CA LEU A 239 1.45 12.41 -11.47
C LEU A 239 2.50 13.51 -11.37
N ALA A 240 2.14 14.68 -10.88
CA ALA A 240 3.09 15.76 -10.60
C ALA A 240 4.16 15.37 -9.58
N ASN A 241 3.87 14.47 -8.63
CA ASN A 241 4.86 13.98 -7.66
C ASN A 241 5.86 12.98 -8.25
N PHE A 242 5.58 12.35 -9.41
CA PHE A 242 6.52 11.46 -10.09
C PHE A 242 7.72 12.18 -10.74
N ASP A 243 7.74 13.52 -10.71
CA ASP A 243 8.92 14.34 -11.03
C ASP A 243 10.08 14.05 -10.07
N ASN A 244 9.78 13.52 -8.88
CA ASN A 244 10.80 12.87 -8.05
C ASN A 244 11.21 11.54 -8.70
N ASP A 245 12.44 11.48 -9.22
CA ASP A 245 13.01 10.29 -9.85
C ASP A 245 12.97 9.04 -8.94
N LYS A 246 13.05 9.23 -7.62
CA LYS A 246 12.98 8.14 -6.63
C LYS A 246 11.56 7.65 -6.38
N LEU A 247 10.51 8.39 -6.70
CA LEU A 247 9.15 7.89 -6.54
C LEU A 247 8.83 6.91 -7.66
N GLY A 248 8.51 5.66 -7.32
CA GLY A 248 8.14 4.62 -8.29
C GLY A 248 6.70 4.16 -8.18
N ILE A 249 6.04 4.34 -7.03
CA ILE A 249 4.68 3.85 -6.81
C ILE A 249 3.88 4.74 -5.86
N VAL A 250 2.59 4.91 -6.15
CA VAL A 250 1.62 5.59 -5.28
C VAL A 250 0.44 4.68 -5.04
N ILE A 251 0.14 4.45 -3.76
CA ILE A 251 -0.99 3.63 -3.30
C ILE A 251 -2.02 4.50 -2.56
N ALA A 252 -3.24 4.00 -2.42
CA ALA A 252 -4.24 4.62 -1.56
C ALA A 252 -3.89 4.44 -0.08
N ASP A 253 -4.34 5.38 0.74
CA ASP A 253 -4.45 5.17 2.19
C ASP A 253 -5.53 4.12 2.51
N ILE A 254 -5.61 3.70 3.77
CA ILE A 254 -6.55 2.68 4.23
C ILE A 254 -8.00 3.17 4.05
N PRO A 255 -8.84 2.49 3.24
CA PRO A 255 -10.26 2.80 3.14
C PRO A 255 -10.97 2.64 4.48
N THR A 256 -11.95 3.48 4.78
CA THR A 256 -12.63 3.51 6.09
C THR A 256 -13.26 2.17 6.45
N PHE A 257 -13.72 1.40 5.46
CA PHE A 257 -14.21 0.04 5.64
C PHE A 257 -13.26 -0.86 6.44
N PHE A 258 -11.96 -0.83 6.15
CA PHE A 258 -10.95 -1.61 6.85
C PHE A 258 -10.61 -1.06 8.24
N ARG A 259 -10.89 0.23 8.47
CA ARG A 259 -10.67 0.90 9.76
C ARG A 259 -11.82 0.70 10.74
N PHE A 260 -13.01 0.38 10.25
CA PHE A 260 -14.17 0.00 11.07
C PHE A 260 -14.35 -1.51 11.19
N ASN A 261 -13.85 -2.29 10.23
CA ASN A 261 -14.02 -3.74 10.21
C ASN A 261 -12.64 -4.41 10.32
N LYS A 262 -12.41 -5.15 11.40
CA LYS A 262 -11.18 -5.92 11.66
C LYS A 262 -11.08 -7.13 10.74
N ILE A 263 -10.80 -6.87 9.45
CA ILE A 263 -10.74 -7.89 8.38
C ILE A 263 -9.30 -8.26 8.03
N VAL A 264 -8.39 -7.30 8.21
CA VAL A 264 -6.94 -7.49 8.05
C VAL A 264 -6.33 -7.62 9.44
N ASP A 265 -5.79 -8.78 9.75
CA ASP A 265 -5.17 -9.09 11.03
C ASP A 265 -3.91 -9.93 10.85
N ALA A 266 -3.08 -9.97 11.89
CA ALA A 266 -1.76 -10.59 11.82
C ALA A 266 -1.80 -12.10 11.54
N TRP A 267 -2.88 -12.79 11.90
CA TRP A 267 -3.02 -14.20 11.60
C TRP A 267 -3.26 -14.41 10.10
N ASN A 268 -4.19 -13.66 9.51
CA ASN A 268 -4.46 -13.74 8.07
C ASN A 268 -3.22 -13.36 7.26
N GLU A 269 -2.49 -12.33 7.67
CA GLU A 269 -1.26 -11.88 7.00
C GLU A 269 -0.14 -12.93 7.08
N HIS A 270 0.00 -13.61 8.22
CA HIS A 270 0.96 -14.70 8.37
C HIS A 270 0.70 -15.87 7.40
N LEU A 271 -0.56 -16.15 7.06
CA LEU A 271 -0.90 -17.19 6.08
C LEU A 271 -0.52 -16.83 4.64
N ILE A 272 -0.36 -15.53 4.34
CA ILE A 272 -0.02 -15.00 3.01
C ILE A 272 1.51 -14.91 2.83
N ALA A 273 2.25 -14.65 3.91
CA ALA A 273 3.71 -14.47 3.90
C ALA A 273 4.50 -15.56 3.15
N PRO A 274 4.17 -16.87 3.21
CA PRO A 274 4.87 -17.89 2.43
C PRO A 274 4.81 -17.64 0.92
N ALA A 275 3.62 -17.32 0.39
CA ALA A 275 3.46 -17.03 -1.04
C ALA A 275 4.20 -15.73 -1.44
N MET A 276 4.31 -14.76 -0.54
CA MET A 276 5.10 -13.55 -0.77
C MET A 276 6.59 -13.87 -0.88
N ASN A 277 7.12 -14.72 0.01
CA ASN A 277 8.52 -15.16 -0.03
C ASN A 277 8.82 -15.97 -1.30
N ASP A 278 7.91 -16.85 -1.72
CA ASP A 278 8.06 -17.64 -2.95
C ASP A 278 8.13 -16.74 -4.19
N LEU A 279 7.24 -15.76 -4.30
CA LEU A 279 7.26 -14.76 -5.38
C LEU A 279 8.52 -13.90 -5.34
N TRP A 280 8.94 -13.45 -4.16
CA TRP A 280 10.16 -12.66 -3.97
C TRP A 280 11.40 -13.40 -4.50
N GLN A 281 11.50 -14.69 -4.20
CA GLN A 281 12.57 -15.55 -4.70
C GLN A 281 12.47 -15.75 -6.23
N GLN A 282 11.27 -16.02 -6.76
CA GLN A 282 11.06 -16.21 -8.20
C GLN A 282 11.39 -14.96 -9.02
N MET A 283 11.10 -13.78 -8.48
CA MET A 283 11.47 -12.49 -9.09
C MET A 283 12.97 -12.18 -9.02
N GLY A 284 13.77 -13.00 -8.33
CA GLY A 284 15.22 -12.81 -8.21
C GLY A 284 15.61 -11.54 -7.44
N MET A 285 14.78 -11.13 -6.48
CA MET A 285 14.99 -9.92 -5.69
C MET A 285 16.28 -9.99 -4.86
N THR A 286 16.95 -8.86 -4.75
CA THR A 286 18.33 -8.77 -4.22
C THR A 286 18.37 -8.31 -2.76
N LYS A 287 17.37 -7.54 -2.31
CA LYS A 287 17.28 -7.12 -0.91
C LYS A 287 16.82 -8.28 -0.03
N ALA A 288 17.46 -8.43 1.12
CA ALA A 288 17.15 -9.50 2.07
C ALA A 288 15.90 -9.14 2.88
N ILE A 289 14.87 -9.99 2.81
CA ILE A 289 13.62 -9.87 3.55
C ILE A 289 13.03 -11.26 3.76
N ASP A 290 12.34 -11.45 4.89
CA ASP A 290 11.50 -12.61 5.14
C ASP A 290 10.17 -12.12 5.71
N PHE A 291 9.12 -12.25 4.91
CA PHE A 291 7.79 -11.74 5.24
C PHE A 291 7.16 -12.46 6.44
N ASN A 292 7.68 -13.62 6.87
CA ASN A 292 7.21 -14.29 8.09
C ASN A 292 7.54 -13.50 9.37
N ASN A 293 8.51 -12.59 9.31
CA ASN A 293 8.90 -11.76 10.48
C ASN A 293 8.01 -10.53 10.67
N PHE A 294 7.01 -10.34 9.80
CA PHE A 294 6.11 -9.20 9.83
C PHE A 294 4.77 -9.59 10.47
N HIS A 295 4.09 -8.62 11.06
CA HIS A 295 2.75 -8.81 11.64
C HIS A 295 1.65 -8.28 10.73
N ASN A 296 1.96 -7.35 9.85
CA ASN A 296 1.08 -6.77 8.86
C ASN A 296 1.92 -6.11 7.78
N PHE A 297 1.29 -5.73 6.67
CA PHE A 297 1.97 -5.07 5.55
C PHE A 297 1.25 -3.80 5.17
N VAL A 298 2.01 -2.84 4.65
CA VAL A 298 1.46 -1.76 3.85
C VAL A 298 1.19 -2.29 2.45
N MET A 299 -0.04 -2.14 1.99
CA MET A 299 -0.51 -2.75 0.74
C MET A 299 -1.43 -1.82 -0.04
N SER A 300 -1.57 -2.11 -1.32
CA SER A 300 -2.48 -1.40 -2.21
C SER A 300 -3.87 -2.01 -2.12
N TYR A 301 -4.78 -1.43 -1.34
CA TYR A 301 -6.14 -1.96 -1.19
C TYR A 301 -6.86 -2.07 -2.54
N GLY A 302 -7.17 -3.30 -2.98
CA GLY A 302 -7.84 -3.56 -4.24
C GLY A 302 -6.91 -3.45 -5.44
N THR A 303 -5.59 -3.54 -5.23
CA THR A 303 -4.57 -3.36 -6.28
C THR A 303 -4.66 -2.02 -7.03
N TYR A 304 -5.38 -1.01 -6.51
CA TYR A 304 -5.43 0.32 -7.15
C TYR A 304 -4.13 1.08 -6.93
N VAL A 305 -3.45 1.41 -8.01
CA VAL A 305 -2.09 1.95 -7.91
C VAL A 305 -1.73 2.81 -9.12
N TRP A 306 -0.91 3.83 -8.88
CA TRP A 306 -0.12 4.47 -9.93
C TRP A 306 1.34 4.06 -9.79
N PHE A 307 2.03 3.73 -10.89
CA PHE A 307 3.41 3.29 -10.84
C PHE A 307 4.21 3.64 -12.08
N LYS A 308 5.54 3.73 -11.93
CA LYS A 308 6.51 3.66 -13.02
C LYS A 308 6.70 2.21 -13.41
N TYR A 309 6.70 1.89 -14.71
CA TYR A 309 6.82 0.49 -15.16
C TYR A 309 8.04 -0.22 -14.54
N ASP A 310 9.19 0.44 -14.54
CA ASP A 310 10.44 -0.09 -13.98
C ASP A 310 10.34 -0.45 -12.49
N ALA A 311 9.50 0.26 -11.72
CA ALA A 311 9.33 -0.02 -10.29
C ALA A 311 8.63 -1.36 -10.03
N LEU A 312 7.84 -1.87 -10.98
CA LEU A 312 7.15 -3.16 -10.89
C LEU A 312 7.57 -4.14 -11.97
N LYS A 313 8.57 -3.81 -12.79
CA LYS A 313 9.05 -4.64 -13.90
C LYS A 313 9.34 -6.10 -13.50
N PRO A 314 9.93 -6.41 -12.33
CA PRO A 314 10.15 -7.79 -11.93
C PRO A 314 8.85 -8.61 -11.81
N LEU A 315 7.73 -7.99 -11.42
CA LEU A 315 6.43 -8.64 -11.35
C LEU A 315 5.91 -9.01 -12.75
N PHE A 316 6.07 -8.13 -13.73
CA PHE A 316 5.72 -8.42 -15.13
C PHE A 316 6.67 -9.45 -15.75
N ASP A 317 7.92 -9.49 -15.33
CA ASP A 317 8.93 -10.44 -15.81
C ASP A 317 8.76 -11.87 -15.30
N LEU A 318 7.99 -12.08 -14.22
CA LEU A 318 7.59 -13.44 -13.81
C LEU A 318 6.88 -14.19 -14.93
N GLY A 319 6.17 -13.49 -15.80
CA GLY A 319 5.45 -14.11 -16.92
C GLY A 319 4.34 -15.07 -16.48
N LEU A 320 3.68 -14.76 -15.37
CA LEU A 320 2.59 -15.58 -14.82
C LEU A 320 1.53 -15.90 -15.87
N THR A 321 1.11 -17.16 -15.93
CA THR A 321 0.07 -17.65 -16.83
C THR A 321 -1.22 -18.01 -16.07
N ASP A 322 -2.24 -18.44 -16.79
CA ASP A 322 -3.51 -18.85 -16.18
C ASP A 322 -3.33 -20.08 -15.27
N GLU A 323 -2.34 -20.92 -15.55
CA GLU A 323 -2.02 -22.13 -14.79
C GLU A 323 -1.37 -21.84 -13.43
N ASP A 324 -0.70 -20.69 -13.27
CA ASP A 324 -0.04 -20.28 -12.03
C ASP A 324 -1.04 -19.72 -11.00
N VAL A 325 -2.25 -19.38 -11.45
CA VAL A 325 -3.29 -18.81 -10.59
C VAL A 325 -4.32 -19.89 -10.24
N PRO A 326 -4.63 -20.10 -8.94
CA PRO A 326 -5.66 -21.05 -8.55
C PRO A 326 -7.04 -20.72 -9.16
N ALA A 327 -7.82 -21.75 -9.47
CA ALA A 327 -9.21 -21.57 -9.88
C ALA A 327 -10.06 -20.99 -8.73
N GLU A 328 -11.11 -20.26 -9.08
CA GLU A 328 -12.07 -19.75 -8.10
C GLU A 328 -12.91 -20.89 -7.47
N PRO A 329 -13.30 -20.80 -6.18
CA PRO A 329 -13.05 -19.69 -5.26
C PRO A 329 -11.60 -19.66 -4.76
N LEU A 330 -10.96 -18.49 -4.85
CA LEU A 330 -9.58 -18.33 -4.39
C LEU A 330 -9.46 -18.54 -2.87
N PRO A 331 -8.40 -19.22 -2.41
CA PRO A 331 -8.07 -19.25 -0.99
C PRO A 331 -7.68 -17.86 -0.50
N GLN A 332 -7.87 -17.61 0.79
CA GLN A 332 -7.56 -16.32 1.43
C GLN A 332 -6.07 -15.96 1.33
N ASN A 333 -5.20 -16.95 1.12
CA ASN A 333 -3.76 -16.81 0.94
C ASN A 333 -3.26 -17.11 -0.48
N SER A 334 -4.08 -16.79 -1.50
CA SER A 334 -3.68 -16.96 -2.89
C SER A 334 -2.53 -16.03 -3.33
N ILE A 335 -1.89 -16.40 -4.45
CA ILE A 335 -0.86 -15.61 -5.14
C ILE A 335 -1.30 -14.15 -5.40
N LEU A 336 -2.58 -13.91 -5.67
CA LEU A 336 -3.10 -12.56 -5.94
C LEU A 336 -3.07 -11.67 -4.68
N HIS A 337 -3.40 -12.23 -3.51
CA HIS A 337 -3.32 -11.49 -2.24
C HIS A 337 -1.85 -11.20 -1.87
N ALA A 338 -0.94 -12.13 -2.18
CA ALA A 338 0.49 -11.92 -2.01
C ALA A 338 0.99 -10.77 -2.90
N ILE A 339 0.59 -10.73 -4.18
CA ILE A 339 0.94 -9.62 -5.09
C ILE A 339 0.44 -8.27 -4.58
N GLU A 340 -0.80 -8.20 -4.09
CA GLU A 340 -1.39 -6.96 -3.50
C GLU A 340 -0.51 -6.36 -2.39
N ARG A 341 0.12 -7.21 -1.57
CA ARG A 341 1.02 -6.82 -0.46
C ARG A 341 2.44 -6.55 -0.90
N LEU A 342 2.88 -7.14 -2.01
CA LEU A 342 4.25 -7.06 -2.48
C LEU A 342 4.60 -5.76 -3.21
N LEU A 343 3.63 -5.04 -3.77
CA LEU A 343 3.89 -3.95 -4.73
C LEU A 343 4.93 -2.92 -4.25
N ILE A 344 4.82 -2.44 -3.00
CA ILE A 344 5.77 -1.44 -2.48
C ILE A 344 7.15 -2.03 -2.20
N TYR A 345 7.23 -3.32 -1.87
CA TYR A 345 8.50 -4.00 -1.60
C TYR A 345 9.25 -4.32 -2.89
N ILE A 346 8.52 -4.64 -3.96
CA ILE A 346 9.09 -4.80 -5.30
C ILE A 346 9.71 -3.47 -5.75
N ALA A 347 8.95 -2.37 -5.65
CA ALA A 347 9.48 -1.03 -5.95
C ALA A 347 10.71 -0.69 -5.11
N TRP A 348 10.69 -1.04 -3.81
CA TRP A 348 11.82 -0.86 -2.91
C TRP A 348 13.05 -1.66 -3.32
N ASN A 349 12.90 -2.90 -3.81
CA ASN A 349 14.03 -3.65 -4.36
C ASN A 349 14.66 -2.94 -5.56
N GLU A 350 13.83 -2.37 -6.43
CA GLU A 350 14.25 -1.60 -7.62
C GLU A 350 14.71 -0.16 -7.30
N HIS A 351 15.04 0.13 -6.03
CA HIS A 351 15.54 1.44 -5.58
C HIS A 351 14.55 2.61 -5.77
N TYR A 352 13.26 2.29 -5.82
CA TYR A 352 12.18 3.26 -5.80
C TYR A 352 11.51 3.33 -4.43
N ASP A 353 11.07 4.52 -4.10
CA ASP A 353 10.23 4.83 -2.96
C ASP A 353 8.74 4.80 -3.36
N PHE A 354 7.87 4.73 -2.36
CA PHE A 354 6.44 4.88 -2.50
C PHE A 354 5.89 6.13 -1.79
N ARG A 355 4.70 6.56 -2.20
CA ARG A 355 3.89 7.55 -1.48
C ARG A 355 2.46 7.06 -1.32
N ILE A 356 1.75 7.65 -0.36
CA ILE A 356 0.37 7.33 -0.03
C ILE A 356 -0.49 8.52 -0.42
N SER A 357 -1.56 8.27 -1.17
CA SER A 357 -2.59 9.27 -1.40
C SER A 357 -3.61 9.23 -0.25
N LYS A 358 -3.68 10.32 0.51
CA LYS A 358 -4.42 10.41 1.77
C LYS A 358 -5.93 10.20 1.54
N ASN A 359 -6.58 9.44 2.43
CA ASN A 359 -8.04 9.37 2.48
C ASN A 359 -8.63 10.75 2.83
N PRO A 360 -9.53 11.32 2.00
CA PRO A 360 -10.15 12.61 2.29
C PRO A 360 -11.10 12.56 3.50
N ILE A 361 -11.54 11.37 3.91
CA ILE A 361 -12.35 11.18 5.11
C ILE A 361 -11.43 11.17 6.34
N ASP A 362 -11.44 12.28 7.07
CA ASP A 362 -10.71 12.36 8.34
C ASP A 362 -11.39 11.50 9.42
N MET A 363 -10.58 10.66 10.08
CA MET A 363 -11.01 9.85 11.21
C MET A 363 -10.06 10.08 12.39
N THR A 364 -10.61 10.06 13.60
CA THR A 364 -9.77 10.14 14.80
C THR A 364 -8.95 8.85 14.98
N PRO A 365 -7.68 8.92 15.38
CA PRO A 365 -6.87 7.73 15.70
C PRO A 365 -7.46 6.83 16.80
N PHE A 366 -8.42 7.33 17.58
CA PHE A 366 -9.15 6.53 18.57
C PHE A 366 -9.98 5.40 17.96
N VAL A 367 -10.38 5.50 16.68
CA VAL A 367 -11.10 4.41 15.99
C VAL A 367 -10.19 3.19 15.86
N ASP A 368 -9.01 3.38 15.27
CA ASP A 368 -8.06 2.28 15.10
C ASP A 368 -7.57 1.77 16.46
N ASN A 369 -7.30 2.68 17.41
CA ASN A 369 -6.91 2.28 18.77
C ASN A 369 -7.95 1.37 19.43
N LYS A 370 -9.24 1.67 19.32
CA LYS A 370 -10.29 0.80 19.85
C LYS A 370 -10.31 -0.54 19.11
N LEU A 371 -10.36 -0.52 17.78
CA LEU A 371 -10.46 -1.73 16.97
C LEU A 371 -9.27 -2.69 17.22
N TYR A 372 -8.05 -2.19 17.31
CA TYR A 372 -6.87 -3.00 17.60
C TYR A 372 -6.88 -3.60 19.01
N ASN A 373 -7.56 -2.97 19.96
CA ASN A 373 -7.67 -3.43 21.35
C ASN A 373 -8.95 -4.24 21.62
N GLU A 374 -9.82 -4.46 20.63
CA GLU A 374 -11.00 -5.30 20.78
C GLU A 374 -10.59 -6.75 21.06
N ARG A 375 -10.93 -7.20 22.27
CA ARG A 375 -10.77 -8.58 22.73
C ARG A 375 -12.05 -9.35 22.39
N GLY A 376 -12.12 -9.89 21.18
CA GLY A 376 -13.13 -10.84 20.71
C GLY A 376 -12.46 -12.07 20.11
N ASP A 377 -13.22 -13.13 19.84
CA ASP A 377 -12.73 -14.27 19.04
C ASP A 377 -12.16 -13.73 17.72
N SER A 378 -10.96 -14.17 17.31
CA SER A 378 -10.22 -13.70 16.13
C SER A 378 -10.93 -13.93 14.78
N ALA A 379 -12.23 -14.22 14.79
CA ALA A 379 -13.04 -14.36 13.59
C ALA A 379 -13.50 -12.97 13.11
N PRO A 380 -13.41 -12.68 11.80
CA PRO A 380 -13.89 -11.42 11.24
C PRO A 380 -15.40 -11.25 11.51
N HIS A 381 -15.79 -10.11 12.10
CA HIS A 381 -17.20 -9.81 12.42
C HIS A 381 -18.13 -9.70 11.20
N THR A 382 -17.57 -9.67 9.99
CA THR A 382 -18.27 -9.42 8.73
C THR A 382 -18.49 -10.67 7.87
N TYR A 383 -17.92 -11.81 8.22
CA TYR A 383 -18.24 -13.08 7.59
C TYR A 383 -19.24 -13.85 8.45
N VAL A 384 -20.33 -14.32 7.83
CA VAL A 384 -21.16 -15.35 8.45
C VAL A 384 -20.30 -16.61 8.56
N ASP A 385 -19.78 -16.87 9.74
CA ASP A 385 -19.03 -18.07 10.05
C ASP A 385 -19.97 -19.30 10.03
N PHE A 386 -20.04 -19.98 8.88
CA PHE A 386 -20.82 -21.20 8.71
C PHE A 386 -20.27 -22.37 9.54
N THR A 387 -18.99 -22.31 9.92
CA THR A 387 -18.34 -23.28 10.81
C THR A 387 -18.92 -23.18 12.22
N TYR A 388 -19.16 -21.96 12.72
CA TYR A 388 -19.79 -21.72 14.02
C TYR A 388 -21.30 -22.08 14.04
N MET A 389 -21.97 -22.08 12.87
CA MET A 389 -23.39 -22.46 12.75
C MET A 389 -23.65 -23.97 12.53
N GLY A 390 -22.62 -24.82 12.61
CA GLY A 390 -22.75 -26.27 12.44
C GLY A 390 -22.46 -26.79 11.02
N GLY A 391 -21.59 -26.09 10.28
CA GLY A 391 -21.14 -26.46 8.94
C GLY A 391 -22.26 -26.43 7.88
N ILE A 392 -22.17 -27.32 6.88
CA ILE A 392 -23.15 -27.44 5.79
C ILE A 392 -24.59 -27.56 6.32
N LYS A 393 -24.80 -28.25 7.46
CA LYS A 393 -26.12 -28.36 8.11
C LYS A 393 -26.63 -27.03 8.69
N GLY A 394 -25.74 -26.15 9.14
CA GLY A 394 -26.04 -24.78 9.60
C GLY A 394 -26.46 -23.86 8.46
N ALA A 395 -25.75 -23.93 7.34
CA ALA A 395 -26.07 -23.18 6.11
C ALA A 395 -27.47 -23.54 5.57
N PHE A 396 -27.80 -24.83 5.49
CA PHE A 396 -29.15 -25.29 5.14
C PHE A 396 -30.22 -24.80 6.13
N LYS A 397 -29.89 -24.72 7.42
CA LYS A 397 -30.82 -24.23 8.45
C LYS A 397 -31.11 -22.73 8.27
N TYR A 398 -30.11 -21.92 7.91
CA TYR A 398 -30.28 -20.49 7.69
C TYR A 398 -31.10 -20.20 6.42
N ILE A 399 -30.80 -20.92 5.32
CA ILE A 399 -31.47 -20.77 4.03
C ILE A 399 -32.96 -21.15 4.09
N PHE A 400 -33.34 -22.18 4.85
CA PHE A 400 -34.72 -22.69 4.87
C PHE A 400 -35.53 -22.31 6.13
N ILE A 401 -34.92 -22.26 7.32
CA ILE A 401 -35.64 -22.03 8.58
C ILE A 401 -35.78 -20.54 8.89
N GLY A 402 -34.83 -19.69 8.46
CA GLY A 402 -34.90 -18.23 8.60
C GLY A 402 -36.15 -17.66 7.91
N PRO A 403 -36.36 -17.93 6.61
CA PRO A 403 -37.57 -17.51 5.89
C PRO A 403 -38.84 -18.15 6.46
N ALA A 404 -38.82 -19.44 6.82
CA ALA A 404 -40.00 -20.12 7.37
C ALA A 404 -40.44 -19.55 8.73
N ARG A 405 -39.49 -19.14 9.59
CA ARG A 405 -39.82 -18.47 10.87
C ARG A 405 -40.30 -17.04 10.66
N ALA A 406 -39.73 -16.30 9.70
CA ALA A 406 -40.21 -14.97 9.34
C ALA A 406 -41.65 -15.03 8.79
N VAL A 407 -41.95 -15.97 7.89
CA VAL A 407 -43.30 -16.20 7.36
C VAL A 407 -44.27 -16.61 8.47
N LYS A 408 -43.87 -17.51 9.37
CA LYS A 408 -44.71 -17.92 10.52
C LYS A 408 -44.97 -16.75 11.48
N TYR A 409 -43.99 -15.88 11.70
CA TYR A 409 -44.13 -14.68 12.52
C TYR A 409 -45.09 -13.67 11.86
N ILE A 410 -44.95 -13.42 10.54
CA ILE A 410 -45.83 -12.54 9.78
C ILE A 410 -47.27 -13.05 9.80
N ILE A 411 -47.50 -14.35 9.54
CA ILE A 411 -48.83 -14.97 9.59
C ILE A 411 -49.45 -14.81 10.99
N ARG A 412 -48.69 -15.07 12.05
CA ARG A 412 -49.16 -14.94 13.43
C ARG A 412 -49.54 -13.49 13.76
N ARG A 413 -48.71 -12.51 13.39
CA ARG A 413 -48.99 -11.08 13.63
C ARG A 413 -50.18 -10.57 12.83
N SER A 414 -50.37 -11.06 11.60
CA SER A 414 -51.54 -10.72 10.78
C SER A 414 -52.83 -11.31 11.36
N LEU A 415 -52.80 -12.53 11.90
CA LEU A 415 -53.94 -13.14 12.58
C LEU A 415 -54.28 -12.46 13.93
N GLU A 416 -53.26 -12.01 14.67
CA GLU A 416 -53.44 -11.20 15.89
C GLU A 416 -54.06 -9.81 15.58
N LYS A 417 -53.72 -9.20 14.44
CA LYS A 417 -54.38 -7.96 13.96
C LYS A 417 -55.85 -8.17 13.57
N VAL A 418 -56.16 -9.23 12.82
CA VAL A 418 -57.53 -9.55 12.40
C VAL A 418 -58.44 -9.90 13.59
N THR A 419 -57.88 -10.41 14.69
CA THR A 419 -58.65 -10.70 15.91
C THR A 419 -58.85 -9.49 16.81
N HIS A 420 -58.02 -8.45 16.71
CA HIS A 420 -58.24 -7.16 17.37
C HIS A 420 -59.30 -6.31 16.63
N ASP A 421 -59.33 -6.32 15.29
CA ASP A 421 -60.34 -5.58 14.50
C ASP A 421 -61.75 -6.21 14.51
N ARG A 422 -61.93 -7.37 15.16
CA ARG A 422 -63.25 -8.00 15.40
C ARG A 422 -63.79 -7.79 16.82
N LYS A 423 -63.09 -7.03 17.67
CA LYS A 423 -63.51 -6.70 19.05
C LYS A 423 -63.48 -5.18 19.33
N GLY A 424 -63.56 -4.36 18.29
CA GLY A 424 -63.86 -2.92 18.37
C GLY A 424 -65.31 -2.65 18.02
#